data_AF-A0A2N6AAL5-F1
#
_entry.id   AF-A0A2N6AAL5-F1
#
_cell.length_a   1.000
_cell.length_b   1.000
_cell.length_c   1.000
_cell.angle_alpha   90.00
_cell.angle_beta   90.00
_cell.angle_gamma   90.00
#
_symmetry.space_group_name_H-M   'P 1'
#
loop_
_entity.id
_entity.type
_entity.pdbx_description
1 polymer ?
#
loop_
_entity_poly.entity_id
_entity_poly.type
_entity_poly.pdbx_seq_one_letter_code
_entity_poly.pdbx_strand_id
1 'polypeptide(L)'
;MKEADIIFIRGGKDVVPLVGILKKIDKLKDVLKNKFVIGSSAGVYALSKYYIRGNGEIFEGLGVLNIKSICHFSDDRSDLVEKLLNYKEDLELIKIPEEEIVLIEQ
;
A
#
# COMPACT_ATOMS: atom_id res chain seq x y z
N MET A 1 -19.27 0.52 -3.81
CA MET A 1 -18.46 0.25 -2.59
C MET A 1 -19.32 -0.17 -1.40
N LYS A 2 -20.39 0.55 -1.03
CA LYS A 2 -21.19 0.24 0.17
C LYS A 2 -21.72 -1.20 0.21
N GLU A 3 -22.28 -1.68 -0.90
CA GLU A 3 -22.87 -3.03 -1.02
C GLU A 3 -21.87 -4.13 -1.40
N ALA A 4 -20.60 -3.80 -1.63
CA ALA A 4 -19.61 -4.80 -2.04
C ALA A 4 -19.01 -5.50 -0.81
N ASP A 5 -18.90 -6.83 -0.86
CA ASP A 5 -18.18 -7.60 0.16
C ASP A 5 -16.66 -7.52 -0.03
N ILE A 6 -16.23 -7.39 -1.28
CA ILE A 6 -14.82 -7.35 -1.69
C ILE A 6 -14.53 -6.04 -2.43
N ILE A 7 -13.43 -5.37 -2.07
CA ILE A 7 -12.90 -4.22 -2.77
C ILE A 7 -11.51 -4.57 -3.31
N PHE A 8 -11.37 -4.65 -4.63
CA PHE A 8 -10.08 -4.86 -5.28
C PHE A 8 -9.54 -3.56 -5.88
N ILE A 9 -8.37 -3.15 -5.41
CA ILE A 9 -7.62 -1.99 -5.91
C ILE A 9 -6.45 -2.53 -6.73
N ARG A 10 -6.63 -2.51 -8.05
CA ARG A 10 -5.65 -3.05 -9.00
C ARG A 10 -4.37 -2.20 -9.06
N GLY A 11 -3.28 -2.84 -9.46
CA GLY A 11 -2.05 -2.18 -9.87
C GLY A 11 -2.19 -1.28 -11.11
N GLY A 12 -1.16 -0.48 -11.35
CA GLY A 12 -1.05 0.46 -12.46
C GLY A 12 0.22 1.30 -12.36
N LYS A 13 0.54 2.05 -13.42
CA LYS A 13 1.74 2.90 -13.45
C LYS A 13 1.61 4.16 -12.59
N ASP A 14 0.38 4.62 -12.39
CA ASP A 14 0.08 5.94 -11.86
C ASP A 14 -0.53 5.88 -10.44
N VAL A 15 0.32 5.61 -9.43
CA VAL A 15 -0.14 5.58 -8.03
C VAL A 15 -0.63 6.95 -7.55
N VAL A 16 -0.01 8.05 -8.01
CA VAL A 16 -0.35 9.40 -7.56
C VAL A 16 -1.79 9.79 -7.96
N PRO A 17 -2.23 9.63 -9.22
CA PRO A 17 -3.63 9.76 -9.59
C PRO A 17 -4.57 8.82 -8.81
N LEU A 18 -4.18 7.55 -8.60
CA LEU A 18 -4.98 6.60 -7.83
C LEU A 18 -5.23 7.09 -6.39
N VAL A 19 -4.17 7.49 -5.69
CA VAL A 19 -4.25 8.08 -4.34
C VAL A 19 -5.11 9.35 -4.37
N GLY A 20 -4.92 10.20 -5.38
CA GLY A 20 -5.70 11.44 -5.54
C GLY A 20 -7.20 11.20 -5.74
N ILE A 21 -7.60 10.14 -6.44
CA ILE A 21 -9.02 9.76 -6.62
C ILE A 21 -9.57 9.18 -5.31
N LEU A 22 -8.86 8.23 -4.70
CA LEU A 22 -9.30 7.58 -3.48
C LEU A 22 -9.41 8.55 -2.30
N LYS A 23 -8.53 9.55 -2.22
CA LYS A 23 -8.57 10.61 -1.20
C LYS A 23 -9.85 11.48 -1.27
N LYS A 24 -10.53 11.53 -2.42
CA LYS A 24 -11.80 12.26 -2.58
C LYS A 24 -12.99 11.49 -2.02
N ILE A 25 -12.82 10.21 -1.68
CA ILE A 25 -13.88 9.41 -1.06
C ILE A 25 -13.93 9.81 0.41
N ASP A 26 -14.98 10.53 0.80
CA ASP A 26 -15.18 10.92 2.19
C ASP A 26 -15.22 9.67 3.08
N LYS A 27 -14.49 9.73 4.19
CA LYS A 27 -14.35 8.63 5.16
C LYS A 27 -14.02 7.28 4.50
N LEU A 28 -13.07 7.25 3.55
CA LEU A 28 -12.67 6.02 2.86
C LEU A 28 -12.43 4.83 3.81
N LYS A 29 -11.74 5.03 4.95
CA LYS A 29 -11.52 3.97 5.94
C LYS A 29 -12.82 3.36 6.45
N ASP A 30 -13.84 4.18 6.72
CA ASP A 30 -15.15 3.69 7.18
C ASP A 30 -15.87 2.90 6.08
N VAL A 31 -15.72 3.31 4.82
CA VAL A 31 -16.30 2.60 3.67
C VAL A 31 -15.66 1.23 3.46
N LEU A 32 -14.38 1.09 3.80
CA LEU A 32 -13.62 -0.15 3.70
C LEU A 32 -13.78 -1.07 4.92
N LYS A 33 -14.32 -0.56 6.03
CA LYS A 33 -14.50 -1.31 7.27
C LYS A 33 -15.38 -2.55 7.05
N ASN A 34 -14.98 -3.67 7.63
CA ASN A 34 -15.64 -4.98 7.55
C ASN A 34 -15.75 -5.55 6.11
N LYS A 35 -14.89 -5.10 5.19
CA LYS A 35 -14.81 -5.62 3.81
C LYS A 35 -13.49 -6.33 3.60
N PHE A 36 -13.47 -7.30 2.69
CA PHE A 36 -12.21 -7.86 2.21
C PHE A 36 -11.58 -6.89 1.22
N VAL A 37 -10.46 -6.25 1.59
CA VAL A 37 -9.78 -5.27 0.75
C VAL A 37 -8.51 -5.89 0.20
N ILE A 38 -8.40 -5.93 -1.12
CA ILE A 38 -7.26 -6.49 -1.83
C ILE A 38 -6.57 -5.37 -2.59
N GLY A 39 -5.27 -5.19 -2.35
CA GLY A 39 -4.42 -4.29 -3.13
C GLY A 39 -3.39 -5.09 -3.93
N SER A 40 -3.11 -4.66 -5.17
CA SER A 40 -2.01 -5.20 -5.97
C SER A 40 -1.12 -4.05 -6.45
N SER A 41 0.20 -4.16 -6.28
CA SER A 41 1.18 -3.14 -6.67
C SER A 41 0.76 -1.71 -6.24
N ALA A 42 0.39 -0.83 -7.18
CA ALA A 42 -0.14 0.51 -6.89
C ALA A 42 -1.29 0.54 -5.87
N GLY A 43 -2.14 -0.49 -5.82
CA GLY A 43 -3.21 -0.59 -4.83
C GLY A 43 -2.68 -0.80 -3.40
N VAL A 44 -1.62 -1.60 -3.23
CA VAL A 44 -0.94 -1.75 -1.93
C VAL A 44 -0.33 -0.44 -1.49
N TYR A 45 0.36 0.25 -2.41
CA TYR A 45 0.95 1.55 -2.15
C TYR A 45 -0.08 2.59 -1.73
N ALA A 46 -1.25 2.61 -2.38
CA ALA A 46 -2.33 3.52 -2.02
C ALA A 46 -2.89 3.23 -0.61
N LEU A 47 -2.98 1.97 -0.21
CA LEU A 47 -3.50 1.58 1.11
C LEU A 47 -2.50 1.79 2.25
N SER A 48 -1.20 1.70 1.95
CA SER A 48 -0.12 1.85 2.93
C SER A 48 -0.01 3.28 3.47
N LYS A 49 0.65 3.45 4.63
CA LYS A 49 0.99 4.79 5.13
C LYS A 49 2.20 5.36 4.40
N TYR A 50 3.25 4.54 4.24
CA TYR A 50 4.40 4.87 3.40
C TYR A 50 4.73 3.72 2.46
N TYR A 51 5.31 4.06 1.31
CA TYR A 51 5.81 3.06 0.39
C TYR A 51 7.03 3.57 -0.37
N ILE A 52 7.86 2.66 -0.84
CA ILE A 52 9.01 2.97 -1.69
C ILE A 52 8.85 2.29 -3.05
N ARG A 53 9.24 2.97 -4.12
CA ARG A 53 9.24 2.38 -5.48
C ARG A 53 10.65 1.94 -5.87
N GLY A 54 10.75 1.26 -7.01
CA GLY A 54 12.04 0.76 -7.53
C GLY A 54 13.09 1.85 -7.81
N ASN A 55 12.70 3.12 -7.93
CA ASN A 55 13.63 4.25 -8.05
C ASN A 55 14.16 4.77 -6.69
N GLY A 56 13.76 4.14 -5.58
CA GLY A 56 14.18 4.49 -4.23
C GLY A 56 13.51 5.73 -3.64
N GLU A 57 12.53 6.32 -4.32
CA GLU A 57 11.74 7.42 -3.77
C GLU A 57 10.66 6.89 -2.83
N ILE A 58 10.55 7.53 -1.65
CA ILE A 58 9.55 7.22 -0.64
C ILE A 58 8.38 8.18 -0.81
N PHE A 59 7.17 7.63 -0.76
CA PHE A 59 5.92 8.37 -0.91
C PHE A 59 4.98 8.08 0.24
N GLU A 60 4.02 8.99 0.44
CA GLU A 60 2.93 8.84 1.39
C GLU A 60 1.67 8.33 0.68
N GLY A 61 1.09 7.27 1.22
CA GLY A 61 -0.19 6.71 0.76
C GLY A 61 -1.37 7.31 1.52
N LEU A 62 -2.49 6.61 1.55
CA LEU A 62 -3.68 7.03 2.28
C LEU A 62 -3.65 6.62 3.76
N GLY A 63 -2.72 5.75 4.14
CA GLY A 63 -2.60 5.24 5.50
C GLY A 63 -3.86 4.52 5.98
N VAL A 64 -4.56 3.84 5.07
CA VAL A 64 -5.67 2.92 5.45
C VAL A 64 -5.12 1.83 6.35
N LEU A 65 -3.97 1.26 5.96
CA LEU A 65 -3.14 0.38 6.76
C LEU A 65 -1.96 1.18 7.34
N ASN A 66 -1.70 1.03 8.63
CA ASN A 66 -0.54 1.64 9.31
C ASN A 66 0.75 0.84 9.07
N ILE A 67 1.08 0.60 7.81
CA ILE A 67 2.26 -0.16 7.38
C ILE A 67 3.14 0.65 6.44
N LYS A 68 4.39 0.20 6.31
CA LYS A 68 5.29 0.52 5.22
C LYS A 68 5.25 -0.61 4.19
N SER A 69 5.34 -0.33 2.90
CA SER A 69 5.34 -1.38 1.88
C SER A 69 6.37 -1.22 0.77
N ILE A 70 6.84 -2.36 0.27
CA ILE A 70 7.65 -2.50 -0.94
C ILE A 70 7.03 -3.62 -1.78
N CYS A 71 6.51 -3.29 -2.97
CA CYS A 71 6.08 -4.29 -3.93
C CYS A 71 7.19 -4.59 -4.93
N HIS A 72 7.08 -5.74 -5.61
CA HIS A 72 8.11 -6.21 -6.54
C HIS A 72 9.46 -6.36 -5.83
N PHE A 73 9.42 -6.83 -4.57
CA PHE A 73 10.60 -6.99 -3.75
C PHE A 73 11.44 -8.19 -4.22
N SER A 74 12.75 -7.99 -4.23
CA SER A 74 13.77 -9.00 -4.49
C SER A 74 14.94 -8.76 -3.53
N ASP A 75 15.71 -9.82 -3.22
CA ASP A 75 16.74 -9.77 -2.17
C ASP A 75 17.90 -8.79 -2.47
N ASP A 76 18.05 -8.34 -3.71
CA ASP A 76 19.01 -7.32 -4.15
C ASP A 76 18.62 -5.87 -3.77
N ARG A 77 17.50 -5.68 -3.04
CA ARG A 77 16.93 -4.36 -2.70
C ARG A 77 17.06 -4.01 -1.21
N SER A 78 18.11 -4.49 -0.55
CA SER A 78 18.34 -4.26 0.89
C SER A 78 18.48 -2.78 1.24
N ASP A 79 18.99 -1.97 0.32
CA ASP A 79 19.10 -0.51 0.44
C ASP A 79 17.72 0.16 0.55
N LEU A 80 16.75 -0.29 -0.24
CA LEU A 80 15.37 0.22 -0.21
C LEU A 80 14.68 -0.12 1.12
N VAL A 81 14.95 -1.31 1.64
CA VAL A 81 14.45 -1.78 2.94
C VAL A 81 14.96 -0.88 4.05
N GLU A 82 16.27 -0.68 4.14
CA GLU A 82 16.88 0.16 5.17
C GLU A 82 16.37 1.61 5.09
N LYS A 83 16.30 2.16 3.87
CA LYS A 83 15.81 3.53 3.65
C LYS A 83 14.38 3.72 4.13
N LEU A 84 13.51 2.75 3.85
CA LEU A 84 12.10 2.82 4.24
C LEU A 84 11.90 2.54 5.74
N LEU A 85 12.64 1.61 6.33
CA LEU A 85 12.62 1.35 7.78
C LEU A 85 12.96 2.61 8.59
N ASN A 86 14.00 3.35 8.16
CA ASN A 86 14.44 4.58 8.82
C ASN A 86 13.58 5.82 8.51
N TYR A 87 12.54 5.69 7.68
CA TYR A 87 11.69 6.82 7.31
C TYR A 87 10.55 7.06 8.30
N LYS A 88 10.56 8.23 8.96
CA LYS A 88 9.53 8.70 9.90
C LYS A 88 9.23 7.69 11.03
N GLU A 89 7.97 7.35 11.28
CA GLU A 89 7.57 6.48 12.39
C GLU A 89 8.01 5.03 12.17
N ASP A 90 8.27 4.33 13.28
CA ASP A 90 8.51 2.89 13.28
C ASP A 90 7.19 2.15 13.04
N LEU A 91 7.09 1.49 11.90
CA LEU A 91 5.89 0.78 11.43
C LEU A 91 6.35 -0.51 10.76
N GLU A 92 5.50 -1.54 10.82
CA GLU A 92 5.75 -2.81 10.16
C GLU A 92 6.02 -2.61 8.66
N LEU A 93 7.10 -3.22 8.18
CA LEU A 93 7.48 -3.21 6.77
C LEU A 93 7.04 -4.51 6.10
N ILE A 94 6.11 -4.39 5.16
CA ILE A 94 5.66 -5.49 4.33
C ILE A 94 6.42 -5.49 3.02
N LYS A 95 7.21 -6.55 2.80
CA LYS A 95 7.93 -6.82 1.55
C LYS A 95 7.11 -7.82 0.75
N ILE A 96 6.70 -7.45 -0.45
CA ILE A 96 5.84 -8.27 -1.31
C ILE A 96 6.61 -8.59 -2.61
N PRO A 97 7.15 -9.81 -2.74
CA PRO A 97 7.71 -10.30 -3.99
C PRO A 97 6.65 -10.34 -5.11
N GLU A 98 7.10 -10.53 -6.35
CA GLU A 98 6.18 -10.80 -7.46
C GLU A 98 5.37 -12.07 -7.19
N GLU A 99 4.10 -12.07 -7.58
CA GLU A 99 3.17 -13.20 -7.48
C GLU A 99 2.84 -13.69 -6.05
N GLU A 100 3.38 -13.03 -5.02
CA GLU A 100 3.12 -13.35 -3.63
C GLU A 100 1.94 -12.56 -3.03
N ILE A 101 1.30 -13.15 -2.03
CA ILE A 101 0.16 -12.56 -1.31
C ILE A 101 0.49 -12.46 0.17
N VAL A 102 0.24 -11.28 0.75
CA VAL A 102 0.31 -11.06 2.19
C VAL A 102 -1.09 -10.82 2.73
N LEU A 103 -1.48 -11.62 3.73
CA LEU A 103 -2.73 -11.44 4.46
C LEU A 103 -2.47 -10.57 5.69
N ILE A 104 -3.28 -9.54 5.90
CA ILE A 104 -3.26 -8.70 7.09
C ILE A 104 -4.64 -8.75 7.72
N GLU A 105 -4.70 -9.14 8.98
CA GLU A 105 -5.92 -9.12 9.80
C GLU A 105 -5.93 -7.84 10.65
N GLN A 106 -7.09 -7.17 10.73
CA GLN A 106 -7.30 -5.93 11.49
C GLN A 106 -8.50 -6.03 12.41
#